data_AF-A0A6L7LEN8-F1
#
_entry.id   AF-A0A6L7LEN8-F1
#
_cell.length_a   1.000
_cell.length_b   1.000
_cell.length_c   1.000
_cell.angle_alpha   90.00
_cell.angle_beta   90.00
_cell.angle_gamma   90.00
#
_symmetry.space_group_name_H-M   'P 1'
#
loop_
_entity.id
_entity.type
_entity.pdbx_description
1 polymer ?
#
loop_
_entity_poly.entity_id
_entity_poly.type
_entity_poly.pdbx_seq_one_letter_code
_entity_poly.pdbx_strand_id
1 'polypeptide(L)'
;SDLGGSEYLELIHGVVAGRPGIDLDLEVAVQKACRTLVSSGVVNSAHDCSDGGLAVALAECALADGIGAEITAPIAGRWDAALFGEGQSRILVSLSSDCLANLDEICAAEGIPYLVIGRVSGADLAFGDLLNIPVSRLFEKYDTSLGDALEG
;
A
#
# COMPACT_ATOMS: atom_id res chain seq x y z
N SER A 1 -11.58 5.63 4.74
CA SER A 1 -10.26 6.26 4.60
C SER A 1 -10.34 7.64 5.21
N ASP A 2 -9.58 7.88 6.27
CA ASP A 2 -9.45 9.19 6.92
C ASP A 2 -8.24 9.91 6.32
N LEU A 3 -8.35 11.22 6.10
CA LEU A 3 -7.27 12.11 5.65
C LEU A 3 -6.77 13.00 6.81
N GLY A 4 -7.35 12.85 8.00
CA GLY A 4 -6.95 13.59 9.18
C GLY A 4 -5.53 13.24 9.60
N GLY A 5 -4.65 14.23 9.58
CA GLY A 5 -3.26 14.11 10.00
C GLY A 5 -2.31 13.43 9.01
N SER A 6 -2.71 13.23 7.75
CA SER A 6 -1.82 12.62 6.74
C SER A 6 -0.83 13.58 6.12
N GLU A 7 0.31 13.08 5.61
CA GLU A 7 1.29 13.87 4.87
C GLU A 7 0.67 14.56 3.64
N TYR A 8 -0.35 13.94 3.03
CA TYR A 8 -1.11 14.55 1.93
C TYR A 8 -1.78 15.86 2.36
N LEU A 9 -2.37 15.92 3.56
CA LEU A 9 -3.02 17.13 4.07
C LEU A 9 -1.99 18.23 4.37
N GLU A 10 -0.82 17.85 4.88
CA GLU A 10 0.28 18.77 5.12
C GLU A 10 0.87 19.31 3.80
N LEU A 11 1.22 18.42 2.87
CA LEU A 11 1.96 18.76 1.66
C LEU A 11 1.11 19.48 0.61
N ILE A 12 -0.16 19.07 0.44
CA ILE A 12 -1.05 19.64 -0.60
C ILE A 12 -1.89 20.80 -0.05
N HIS A 13 -2.31 20.71 1.21
CA HIS A 13 -3.23 21.68 1.80
C HIS A 13 -2.60 22.58 2.87
N GLY A 14 -1.36 22.34 3.30
CA GLY A 14 -0.67 23.14 4.31
C GLY A 14 -1.33 23.08 5.68
N VAL A 15 -2.11 22.01 5.95
CA VAL A 15 -2.92 21.88 7.16
C VAL A 15 -2.54 20.59 7.89
N VAL A 16 -2.14 20.72 9.15
CA VAL A 16 -2.00 19.57 10.06
C VAL A 16 -3.24 19.55 10.95
N ALA A 17 -4.25 18.76 10.56
CA ALA A 17 -5.50 18.62 11.31
C ALA A 17 -6.04 17.19 11.24
N GLY A 18 -6.54 16.69 12.37
CA GLY A 18 -7.02 15.31 12.53
C GLY A 18 -6.11 14.48 13.44
N ARG A 19 -6.69 13.50 14.14
CA ARG A 19 -5.96 12.47 14.88
C ARG A 19 -6.44 11.13 14.34
N PRO A 20 -5.64 10.41 13.56
CA PRO A 20 -6.03 9.08 13.13
C PRO A 20 -6.25 8.20 14.37
N GLY A 21 -7.45 7.62 14.48
CA GLY A 21 -7.76 6.67 15.53
C GLY A 21 -7.17 5.30 15.18
N ILE A 22 -6.67 4.58 16.19
CA ILE A 22 -6.24 3.18 16.05
C ILE A 22 -7.28 2.26 16.69
N ASP A 23 -7.68 1.23 15.96
CA ASP A 23 -8.37 0.07 16.52
C ASP A 23 -7.31 -0.97 16.85
N LEU A 24 -6.98 -1.11 18.15
CA LEU A 24 -5.91 -2.01 18.60
C LEU A 24 -6.26 -3.48 18.40
N ASP A 25 -7.54 -3.83 18.47
CA ASP A 25 -7.98 -5.21 18.26
C ASP A 25 -7.83 -5.59 16.78
N LEU A 26 -8.19 -4.67 15.88
CA LEU A 26 -7.95 -4.81 14.44
C LEU A 26 -6.45 -4.88 14.12
N GLU A 27 -5.62 -4.01 14.71
CA GLU A 27 -4.17 -4.03 14.51
C GLU A 27 -3.58 -5.39 14.88
N VAL A 28 -3.93 -5.93 16.05
CA VAL A 28 -3.46 -7.25 16.51
C VAL A 28 -3.92 -8.34 15.55
N ALA A 29 -5.16 -8.31 15.08
CA ALA A 29 -5.70 -9.30 14.15
C ALA A 29 -4.98 -9.25 12.79
N VAL A 30 -4.74 -8.05 12.24
CA VAL A 30 -4.03 -7.84 10.97
C VAL A 30 -2.58 -8.34 11.06
N GLN A 31 -1.86 -7.98 12.13
CA GLN A 31 -0.49 -8.45 12.36
C GLN A 31 -0.43 -9.97 12.49
N LYS A 32 -1.39 -10.58 13.20
CA LYS A 32 -1.46 -12.03 13.37
C LYS A 32 -1.74 -12.74 12.04
N ALA A 33 -2.69 -12.25 11.25
CA ALA A 33 -2.98 -12.80 9.92
C ALA A 33 -1.77 -12.70 8.98
N CYS A 34 -1.09 -11.55 8.94
CA CYS A 34 0.12 -11.35 8.15
C CYS A 34 1.22 -12.36 8.54
N ARG A 35 1.49 -12.50 9.84
CA ARG A 35 2.47 -13.48 10.33
C ARG A 35 2.10 -14.91 9.95
N THR A 36 0.82 -15.27 10.02
CA THR A 36 0.34 -16.60 9.59
C THR A 36 0.58 -16.80 8.10
N LEU A 37 0.20 -15.84 7.26
CA LEU A 37 0.43 -15.87 5.80
C LEU A 37 1.90 -16.07 5.46
N VAL A 38 2.79 -15.28 6.08
CA VAL A 38 4.24 -15.42 5.89
C VAL A 38 4.74 -16.79 6.33
N SER A 39 4.34 -17.25 7.53
CA SER A 39 4.79 -18.54 8.07
C SER A 39 4.29 -19.75 7.27
N SER A 40 3.14 -19.61 6.59
CA SER A 40 2.58 -20.62 5.69
C SER A 40 3.21 -20.64 4.30
N GLY A 41 4.08 -19.68 3.98
CA GLY A 41 4.71 -19.56 2.65
C GLY A 41 3.73 -19.15 1.54
N VAL A 42 2.61 -18.53 1.89
CA VAL A 42 1.55 -18.13 0.95
C VAL A 42 1.87 -16.82 0.23
N VAL A 43 2.54 -15.89 0.93
CA VAL A 43 2.86 -14.56 0.39
C VAL A 43 4.23 -14.53 -0.27
N ASN A 44 4.31 -13.81 -1.38
CA ASN A 44 5.56 -13.48 -2.07
C ASN A 44 6.21 -12.22 -1.48
N SER A 45 5.40 -11.25 -1.05
CA SER A 45 5.87 -10.04 -0.35
C SER A 45 4.79 -9.51 0.60
N ALA A 46 5.23 -8.72 1.59
CA ALA A 46 4.38 -7.99 2.52
C ALA A 46 5.02 -6.63 2.86
N HIS A 47 4.23 -5.56 2.86
CA HIS A 47 4.68 -4.19 3.12
C HIS A 47 3.60 -3.42 3.89
N ASP A 48 3.95 -2.65 4.91
CA ASP A 48 2.98 -1.82 5.63
C ASP A 48 2.53 -0.63 4.78
N CYS A 49 1.31 -0.14 5.01
CA CYS A 49 0.82 1.11 4.44
C CYS A 49 0.84 2.19 5.52
N SER A 50 1.96 2.91 5.61
CA SER A 50 2.22 3.98 6.58
C SER A 50 2.16 5.35 5.89
N ASP A 51 3.24 6.13 5.93
CA ASP A 51 3.31 7.52 5.49
C ASP A 51 3.11 7.61 3.96
N GLY A 52 2.30 8.56 3.51
CA GLY A 52 1.94 8.71 2.09
C GLY A 52 1.00 7.62 1.54
N GLY A 53 0.63 6.62 2.34
CA GLY A 53 -0.45 5.67 2.05
C GLY A 53 -0.14 4.58 1.02
N LEU A 54 -1.20 4.01 0.44
CA LEU A 54 -1.12 2.86 -0.47
C LEU A 54 -0.29 3.15 -1.73
N ALA A 55 -0.33 4.38 -2.25
CA ALA A 55 0.44 4.73 -3.45
C ALA A 55 1.95 4.69 -3.21
N VAL A 56 2.40 5.15 -2.04
CA VAL A 56 3.82 5.10 -1.65
C VAL A 56 4.24 3.66 -1.41
N ALA A 57 3.47 2.89 -0.64
CA ALA A 57 3.76 1.47 -0.41
C ALA A 57 3.86 0.66 -1.71
N LEU A 58 2.98 0.93 -2.70
CA LEU A 58 3.05 0.32 -4.02
C LEU A 58 4.33 0.72 -4.79
N ALA A 59 4.72 2.00 -4.72
CA ALA A 59 5.93 2.49 -5.36
C ALA A 59 7.18 1.86 -4.73
N GLU A 60 7.28 1.79 -3.41
CA GLU A 60 8.39 1.16 -2.69
C GLU A 60 8.51 -0.33 -3.02
N CYS A 61 7.40 -1.06 -3.03
CA CYS A 61 7.37 -2.45 -3.47
C CYS A 61 7.84 -2.62 -4.91
N ALA A 62 7.39 -1.74 -5.81
CA ALA A 62 7.78 -1.80 -7.22
C ALA A 62 9.28 -1.50 -7.42
N LEU A 63 9.82 -0.56 -6.63
CA LEU A 63 11.23 -0.18 -6.66
C LEU A 63 12.15 -1.26 -6.11
N ALA A 64 11.73 -1.97 -5.06
CA ALA A 64 12.54 -3.00 -4.41
C ALA A 64 12.96 -4.13 -5.37
N ASP A 65 12.03 -4.58 -6.23
CA ASP A 65 12.25 -5.68 -7.17
C ASP A 65 12.29 -5.25 -8.64
N GLY A 66 12.00 -3.97 -8.94
CA GLY A 66 11.91 -3.45 -10.31
C GLY A 66 10.70 -4.00 -11.09
N ILE A 67 9.66 -4.45 -10.40
CA ILE A 67 8.47 -5.08 -10.98
C ILE A 67 7.27 -4.15 -10.80
N GLY A 68 6.54 -3.90 -11.88
CA GLY A 68 5.35 -3.07 -11.87
C GLY A 68 4.11 -3.75 -11.27
N ALA A 69 2.99 -3.03 -11.28
CA ALA A 69 1.69 -3.57 -10.93
C ALA A 69 0.56 -2.85 -11.66
N GLU A 70 -0.49 -3.59 -11.99
CA GLU A 70 -1.73 -3.07 -12.54
C GLU A 70 -2.80 -3.06 -11.45
N ILE A 71 -3.23 -1.86 -11.05
CA ILE A 71 -4.26 -1.63 -10.05
C ILE A 71 -5.61 -1.49 -10.74
N THR A 72 -6.51 -2.41 -10.46
CA THR A 72 -7.83 -2.55 -11.11
C THR A 72 -9.00 -2.43 -10.14
N ALA A 73 -8.73 -2.33 -8.83
CA ALA A 73 -9.78 -2.18 -7.84
C ALA A 73 -10.68 -0.98 -8.18
N PRO A 74 -12.02 -1.16 -8.16
CA PRO A 74 -12.95 -0.05 -8.29
C PRO A 74 -12.85 0.79 -7.02
N ILE A 75 -11.95 1.78 -7.01
CA ILE A 75 -11.84 2.75 -5.92
C ILE A 75 -13.09 3.64 -6.01
N ALA A 76 -14.16 3.23 -5.32
CA ALA A 76 -15.38 4.03 -5.23
C ALA A 76 -15.13 5.26 -4.34
N GLY A 77 -15.21 6.46 -4.93
CA GLY A 77 -15.12 7.73 -4.20
C GLY A 77 -13.86 8.54 -4.52
N ARG A 78 -13.22 9.05 -3.48
CA ARG A 78 -12.07 9.96 -3.55
C ARG A 78 -10.76 9.19 -3.69
N TRP A 79 -10.18 9.19 -4.90
CA TRP A 79 -8.93 8.52 -5.24
C TRP A 79 -7.77 8.92 -4.33
N ASP A 80 -7.70 10.18 -3.98
CA ASP A 80 -6.73 10.74 -3.04
C ASP A 80 -6.84 10.13 -1.63
N ALA A 81 -8.06 9.95 -1.11
CA ALA A 81 -8.24 9.31 0.20
C ALA A 81 -7.93 7.82 0.19
N ALA A 82 -8.13 7.13 -0.94
CA ALA A 82 -7.80 5.71 -1.05
C ALA A 82 -6.29 5.46 -1.24
N LEU A 83 -5.63 6.32 -2.01
CA LEU A 83 -4.22 6.22 -2.33
C LEU A 83 -3.32 6.81 -1.23
N PHE A 84 -3.72 7.95 -0.64
CA PHE A 84 -2.91 8.70 0.32
C PHE A 84 -3.56 8.79 1.71
N GLY A 85 -4.67 8.07 1.94
CA GLY A 85 -5.18 7.90 3.30
C GLY A 85 -4.20 7.04 4.09
N GLU A 86 -3.80 7.51 5.27
CA GLU A 86 -2.83 6.86 6.18
C GLU A 86 -3.55 6.11 7.31
N GLY A 87 -4.65 5.43 6.96
CA GLY A 87 -5.35 4.56 7.90
C GLY A 87 -4.40 3.50 8.46
N GLN A 88 -4.37 3.35 9.78
CA GLN A 88 -3.56 2.34 10.45
C GLN A 88 -4.12 0.93 10.22
N SER A 89 -3.36 -0.10 10.58
CA SER A 89 -3.76 -1.52 10.44
C SER A 89 -3.99 -1.98 9.00
N ARG A 90 -3.10 -1.57 8.09
CA ARG A 90 -3.11 -2.00 6.69
C ARG A 90 -1.75 -2.54 6.27
N ILE A 91 -1.77 -3.73 5.69
CA ILE A 91 -0.59 -4.40 5.13
C ILE A 91 -0.93 -4.78 3.69
N LEU A 92 -0.10 -4.31 2.76
CA LEU A 92 -0.13 -4.73 1.37
C LEU A 92 0.62 -6.06 1.25
N VAL A 93 0.00 -7.05 0.63
CA VAL A 93 0.63 -8.35 0.37
C VAL A 93 0.51 -8.71 -1.10
N SER A 94 1.50 -9.44 -1.62
CA SER A 94 1.42 -10.11 -2.91
C SER A 94 1.49 -11.63 -2.73
N LEU A 95 0.76 -12.37 -3.56
CA LEU A 95 0.69 -13.83 -3.54
C LEU A 95 0.27 -14.37 -4.90
N SER A 96 0.55 -15.65 -5.16
CA SER A 96 0.06 -16.32 -6.36
C SER A 96 -1.47 -16.42 -6.35
N SER A 97 -2.13 -16.26 -7.50
CA SER A 97 -3.59 -16.36 -7.59
C SER A 97 -4.16 -17.68 -7.07
N ASP A 98 -3.36 -18.75 -7.12
CA ASP A 98 -3.76 -20.08 -6.66
C ASP A 98 -3.84 -20.16 -5.13
N CYS A 99 -3.26 -19.19 -4.42
CA CYS A 99 -3.27 -19.10 -2.96
C CYS A 99 -4.37 -18.16 -2.42
N LEU A 100 -5.27 -17.65 -3.27
CA LEU A 100 -6.36 -16.77 -2.84
C LEU A 100 -7.30 -17.45 -1.82
N ALA A 101 -7.50 -18.76 -1.94
CA ALA A 101 -8.29 -19.52 -0.97
C ALA A 101 -7.62 -19.53 0.41
N ASN A 102 -6.28 -19.66 0.47
CA ASN A 102 -5.55 -19.60 1.74
C ASN A 102 -5.62 -18.21 2.37
N LEU A 103 -5.57 -17.15 1.56
CA LEU A 103 -5.78 -15.78 2.04
C LEU A 103 -7.16 -15.64 2.69
N ASP A 104 -8.22 -16.07 1.99
CA ASP A 104 -9.59 -15.99 2.47
C ASP A 104 -9.76 -16.74 3.80
N GLU A 105 -9.26 -17.97 3.90
CA GLU A 105 -9.32 -18.77 5.13
C GLU A 105 -8.62 -18.09 6.31
N ILE A 106 -7.40 -17.57 6.10
CA ILE A 106 -6.62 -16.92 7.17
C ILE A 106 -7.28 -15.61 7.60
N CYS A 107 -7.74 -14.80 6.65
CA CYS A 107 -8.43 -13.55 6.95
C CYS A 107 -9.75 -13.78 7.68
N ALA A 108 -10.54 -14.79 7.24
CA ALA A 108 -11.79 -15.16 7.89
C ALA A 108 -11.58 -15.67 9.33
N ALA A 109 -10.50 -16.43 9.57
CA ALA A 109 -10.18 -16.94 10.91
C ALA A 109 -9.87 -15.81 11.92
N GLU A 110 -9.26 -14.71 11.47
CA GLU A 110 -8.98 -13.54 12.30
C GLU A 110 -10.07 -12.45 12.19
N GLY A 111 -11.12 -12.66 11.38
CA GLY A 111 -12.21 -11.72 11.19
C GLY A 111 -11.80 -10.41 10.51
N ILE A 112 -10.71 -10.40 9.73
CA ILE A 112 -10.18 -9.19 9.10
C ILE A 112 -10.71 -9.02 7.67
N PRO A 113 -11.06 -7.79 7.27
CA PRO A 113 -11.40 -7.49 5.89
C PRO A 113 -10.14 -7.43 5.03
N TYR A 114 -10.26 -7.84 3.76
CA TYR A 114 -9.23 -7.62 2.76
C TYR A 114 -9.84 -7.21 1.43
N LEU A 115 -9.01 -6.64 0.55
CA LEU A 115 -9.38 -6.26 -0.80
C LEU A 115 -8.28 -6.66 -1.78
N VAL A 116 -8.64 -7.36 -2.85
CA VAL A 116 -7.74 -7.59 -3.98
C VAL A 116 -7.75 -6.32 -4.84
N ILE A 117 -6.61 -5.62 -4.87
CA ILE A 117 -6.51 -4.31 -5.52
C ILE A 117 -6.00 -4.36 -6.97
N GLY A 118 -5.38 -5.47 -7.37
CA GLY A 118 -4.72 -5.55 -8.65
C GLY A 118 -3.85 -6.79 -8.80
N ARG A 119 -2.90 -6.72 -9.72
CA ARG A 119 -1.95 -7.78 -10.03
C ARG A 119 -0.55 -7.20 -10.26
N VAL A 120 0.46 -7.85 -9.69
CA VAL A 120 1.87 -7.55 -9.99
C VAL A 120 2.19 -7.98 -11.42
N SER A 121 2.69 -7.06 -12.24
CA SER A 121 2.95 -7.30 -13.67
C SER A 121 3.82 -6.20 -14.29
N GLY A 122 4.59 -6.57 -15.32
CA GLY A 122 5.30 -5.60 -16.16
C GLY A 122 6.38 -4.78 -15.44
N ALA A 123 6.68 -3.62 -15.99
CA ALA A 123 7.69 -2.67 -15.48
C ALA A 123 7.10 -1.28 -15.18
N ASP A 124 5.77 -1.17 -15.20
CA ASP A 124 5.06 0.07 -14.95
C ASP A 124 4.09 -0.09 -13.78
N LEU A 125 3.90 0.99 -13.02
CA LEU A 125 2.84 1.10 -12.03
C LEU A 125 1.63 1.78 -12.69
N ALA A 126 0.59 1.01 -12.95
CA ALA A 126 -0.60 1.42 -13.67
C ALA A 126 -1.83 1.47 -12.75
N PHE A 127 -2.61 2.55 -12.85
CA PHE A 127 -3.86 2.75 -12.14
C PHE A 127 -5.00 2.93 -13.16
N GLY A 128 -5.51 1.82 -13.69
CA GLY A 128 -6.45 1.83 -14.82
C GLY A 128 -5.98 2.77 -15.94
N ASP A 129 -6.89 3.60 -16.46
CA ASP A 129 -6.60 4.62 -17.47
C ASP A 129 -6.10 5.95 -16.88
N LEU A 130 -6.04 6.07 -15.55
CA LEU A 130 -5.75 7.34 -14.87
C LEU A 130 -4.26 7.68 -14.93
N LEU A 131 -3.42 6.67 -14.72
CA LEU A 131 -1.99 6.86 -14.55
C LEU A 131 -1.23 5.61 -14.97
N ASN A 132 -0.14 5.80 -15.72
CA ASN A 132 0.84 4.76 -15.98
C ASN A 132 2.24 5.35 -15.84
N ILE A 133 3.01 4.88 -14.86
CA ILE A 133 4.37 5.38 -14.58
C ILE A 133 5.37 4.22 -14.67
N PRO A 134 6.40 4.32 -15.53
CA PRO A 134 7.50 3.36 -15.52
C PRO A 134 8.20 3.35 -14.16
N VAL A 135 8.47 2.16 -13.61
CA VAL A 135 9.15 2.01 -12.31
C VAL A 135 10.53 2.68 -12.32
N SER A 136 11.23 2.68 -13.46
CA SER A 136 12.50 3.39 -13.64
C SER A 136 12.40 4.89 -13.35
N ARG A 137 11.28 5.52 -13.68
CA ARG A 137 11.06 6.96 -13.43
C ARG A 137 10.78 7.25 -11.95
N LEU A 138 10.20 6.30 -11.22
CA LEU A 138 10.07 6.38 -9.77
C LEU A 138 11.45 6.30 -9.11
N PHE A 139 12.33 5.43 -9.61
CA PHE A 139 13.67 5.21 -9.09
C PHE A 139 14.51 6.49 -9.17
N GLU A 140 14.50 7.15 -10.33
CA GLU A 140 15.23 8.42 -10.54
C GLU A 140 14.82 9.51 -9.53
N LYS A 141 13.54 9.60 -9.17
CA LYS A 141 13.07 10.60 -8.21
C LYS A 141 13.32 10.22 -6.76
N TYR A 142 13.23 8.93 -6.44
CA TYR A 142 13.44 8.44 -5.08
C TYR A 142 14.92 8.53 -4.69
N ASP A 143 15.83 8.10 -5.57
CA ASP A 143 17.28 8.04 -5.32
C ASP A 143 17.93 9.45 -5.23
N THR A 144 17.48 10.42 -6.03
CA THR A 144 18.05 11.78 -5.99
C THR A 144 17.55 12.61 -4.83
N SER A 145 16.39 12.28 -4.24
CA SER A 145 15.76 13.12 -3.21
C SER A 145 16.60 13.27 -1.94
N LEU A 146 17.30 12.21 -1.51
CA LEU A 146 18.18 12.26 -0.35
C LEU A 146 19.52 12.91 -0.68
N GLY A 147 20.04 12.68 -1.88
CA GLY A 147 21.28 13.30 -2.37
C GLY A 147 21.15 14.82 -2.51
N ASP A 148 20.06 15.28 -3.11
CA ASP A 148 19.76 16.70 -3.29
C ASP A 148 19.49 17.41 -1.95
N ALA A 149 18.92 16.71 -0.95
CA ALA A 149 18.69 17.26 0.38
C ALA A 149 19.96 17.33 1.26
N LEU A 150 20.97 16.50 0.98
CA LEU A 150 22.25 16.48 1.70
C LEU A 150 23.31 17.40 1.06
N GLU A 151 23.15 17.78 -0.20
CA GLU A 151 24.03 18.73 -0.91
C GLU A 151 23.54 20.20 -0.87
N GLY A 152 22.50 20.49 -0.08
CA GLY A 152 21.96 21.84 0.18
C GLY A 152 22.71 22.64 1.23
#